data_AF-A0A524LEA5-F1
#
_entry.id   AF-A0A524LEA5-F1
#
_cell.length_a   1.000
_cell.length_b   1.000
_cell.length_c   1.000
_cell.angle_alpha   90.00
_cell.angle_beta   90.00
_cell.angle_gamma   90.00
#
_symmetry.space_group_name_H-M   'P 1'
#
loop_
_entity.id
_entity.type
_entity.pdbx_description
1 polymer ?
#
loop_
_entity_poly.entity_id
_entity_poly.type
_entity_poly.pdbx_seq_one_letter_code
_entity_poly.pdbx_strand_id
1 'polypeptide(L)'
;GDANPYDSFGEFYLRTGQIEKAIEKYKEAIEVKPDFGSEARIASIYAVQEDYKTAIEWIDNYISKANSPSFVVWGYWWKGYYSYLSGNPTQAWQFLDLCIESSRKIKSQFFVALTEALKAWILLDQGKVEQGDAHYIKWYEYNIRNAPQYLANYKADLAFYRGLSYLKQSEINSARVELNKIRLLFPEMTPLAQEKNLYNQNYLYSQILVTTDSLSAAEKNNENLKPMETPFRFNLNYLFFNFPIIRDDLARAYQRQGLIDQAINVYEKLIELDPKKRERRFINPKYHYRLAKLYEEKGSNEKAIQQYKLFLNIWRNAPQNSAELTDAKSSLSKLTEN
;
A
#
# COMPACT_ATOMS: atom_id res chain seq x y z
N GLY A 1 24.01 -3.37 24.72
CA GLY A 1 24.87 -2.72 23.70
C GLY A 1 24.06 -1.67 22.96
N ASP A 2 24.66 -0.96 22.00
CA ASP A 2 23.90 -0.08 21.11
C ASP A 2 23.31 -0.90 19.96
N ALA A 3 21.99 -0.87 19.80
CA ALA A 3 21.26 -1.60 18.75
C ALA A 3 21.23 -0.84 17.42
N ASN A 4 21.50 0.47 17.41
CA ASN A 4 21.42 1.30 16.19
C ASN A 4 22.36 0.85 15.06
N PRO A 5 23.62 0.42 15.32
CA PRO A 5 24.50 -0.05 14.25
C PRO A 5 23.93 -1.26 13.52
N TYR A 6 23.40 -2.24 14.27
CA TYR A 6 22.79 -3.45 13.73
C TYR A 6 21.57 -3.13 12.88
N ASP A 7 20.69 -2.27 13.37
CA ASP A 7 19.52 -1.81 12.61
C ASP A 7 19.91 -1.06 11.32
N SER A 8 20.93 -0.22 11.39
CA SER A 8 21.45 0.51 10.23
C SER A 8 22.08 -0.42 9.19
N PHE A 9 22.78 -1.48 9.64
CA PHE A 9 23.26 -2.53 8.74
C PHE A 9 22.12 -3.34 8.13
N GLY A 10 21.06 -3.61 8.89
CA GLY A 10 19.85 -4.22 8.37
C GLY A 10 19.26 -3.42 7.21
N GLU A 11 19.14 -2.11 7.37
CA GLU A 11 18.65 -1.20 6.34
C GLU A 11 19.60 -1.14 5.12
N PHE A 12 20.91 -1.15 5.34
CA PHE A 12 21.89 -1.23 4.26
C PHE A 12 21.78 -2.53 3.45
N TYR A 13 21.70 -3.68 4.12
CA TYR A 13 21.54 -4.97 3.46
C TYR A 13 20.21 -5.05 2.72
N LEU A 14 19.15 -4.53 3.33
CA LEU A 14 17.85 -4.42 2.69
C LEU A 14 18.01 -3.65 1.38
N ARG A 15 18.58 -2.44 1.37
CA ARG A 15 18.71 -1.65 0.13
C ARG A 15 19.64 -2.22 -0.93
N THR A 16 20.57 -3.09 -0.54
CA THR A 16 21.45 -3.80 -1.48
C THR A 16 20.87 -5.13 -1.95
N GLY A 17 19.63 -5.46 -1.56
CA GLY A 17 18.91 -6.65 -1.99
C GLY A 17 19.28 -7.92 -1.23
N GLN A 18 20.06 -7.81 -0.16
CA GLN A 18 20.49 -8.91 0.70
C GLN A 18 19.47 -9.10 1.83
N ILE A 19 18.29 -9.60 1.47
CA ILE A 19 17.11 -9.63 2.36
C ILE A 19 17.37 -10.47 3.62
N GLU A 20 18.00 -11.63 3.49
CA GLU A 20 18.26 -12.55 4.60
C GLU A 20 19.23 -11.92 5.60
N LYS A 21 20.29 -11.27 5.10
CA LYS A 21 21.25 -10.53 5.94
C LYS A 21 20.59 -9.32 6.62
N ALA A 22 19.63 -8.68 5.96
CA ALA A 22 18.87 -7.60 6.56
C ALA A 22 18.09 -8.10 7.79
N ILE A 23 17.37 -9.21 7.64
CA ILE A 23 16.62 -9.85 8.74
C ILE A 23 17.57 -10.28 9.86
N GLU A 24 18.72 -10.87 9.53
CA GLU A 24 19.74 -11.26 10.51
C GLU A 24 20.21 -10.04 11.35
N LYS A 25 20.53 -8.93 10.70
CA LYS A 25 20.95 -7.71 11.41
C LYS A 25 19.85 -7.06 12.23
N TYR A 26 18.60 -7.12 11.77
CA TYR A 26 17.47 -6.71 12.60
C TYR A 26 17.26 -7.63 13.81
N LYS A 27 17.52 -8.93 13.67
CA LYS A 27 17.50 -9.88 14.80
C LYS A 27 18.61 -9.59 15.81
N GLU A 28 19.82 -9.30 15.35
CA GLU A 28 20.92 -8.87 16.24
C GLU A 28 20.55 -7.57 17.00
N ALA A 29 19.88 -6.61 16.35
CA ALA A 29 19.42 -5.39 17.02
C ALA A 29 18.45 -5.67 18.18
N ILE A 30 17.48 -6.59 17.99
CA ILE A 30 16.51 -6.95 19.03
C ILE A 30 17.11 -7.86 20.10
N GLU A 31 18.14 -8.65 19.80
CA GLU A 31 18.92 -9.37 20.83
C GLU A 31 19.67 -8.40 21.75
N VAL A 32 20.28 -7.37 21.16
CA VAL A 32 21.00 -6.33 21.91
C VAL A 32 20.05 -5.46 22.73
N LYS A 33 18.87 -5.16 22.19
CA LYS A 33 17.82 -4.37 22.84
C LYS A 33 16.42 -4.85 22.40
N PRO A 34 15.73 -5.67 23.22
CA PRO A 34 14.45 -6.28 22.83
C PRO A 34 13.30 -5.31 22.55
N ASP A 35 13.34 -4.10 23.08
CA ASP A 35 12.31 -3.06 22.90
C ASP A 35 12.71 -2.02 21.83
N PHE A 36 13.69 -2.33 20.98
CA PHE A 36 14.21 -1.40 19.97
C PHE A 36 13.25 -1.18 18.80
N GLY A 37 12.46 -2.19 18.43
CA GLY A 37 11.40 -2.08 17.43
C GLY A 37 11.78 -2.48 16.01
N SER A 38 12.91 -3.17 15.78
CA SER A 38 13.27 -3.68 14.46
C SER A 38 12.35 -4.82 13.99
N GLU A 39 11.53 -5.39 14.87
CA GLU A 39 10.47 -6.34 14.50
C GLU A 39 9.53 -5.78 13.44
N ALA A 40 9.20 -4.48 13.50
CA ALA A 40 8.34 -3.85 12.50
C ALA A 40 9.00 -3.76 11.11
N ARG A 41 10.34 -3.66 11.05
CA ARG A 41 11.09 -3.70 9.79
C ARG A 41 11.09 -5.12 9.22
N ILE A 42 11.29 -6.13 10.06
CA ILE A 42 11.19 -7.54 9.66
C ILE A 42 9.77 -7.84 9.15
N ALA A 43 8.73 -7.39 9.87
CA ALA A 43 7.35 -7.54 9.45
C ALA A 43 7.09 -6.94 8.06
N SER A 44 7.65 -5.76 7.78
CA SER A 44 7.52 -5.12 6.47
C SER A 44 8.17 -5.90 5.33
N ILE A 45 9.27 -6.61 5.60
CA ILE A 45 9.92 -7.48 4.61
C ILE A 45 8.98 -8.65 4.26
N TYR A 46 8.42 -9.30 5.28
CA TYR A 46 7.44 -10.37 5.07
C TYR A 46 6.17 -9.87 4.37
N ALA A 47 5.72 -8.65 4.67
CA ALA A 47 4.59 -8.03 3.98
C ALA A 47 4.87 -7.74 2.50
N VAL A 48 6.09 -7.33 2.13
CA VAL A 48 6.52 -7.21 0.73
C VAL A 48 6.53 -8.58 0.03
N GLN A 49 6.91 -9.64 0.76
CA GLN A 49 6.85 -11.03 0.29
C GLN A 49 5.44 -11.64 0.37
N GLU A 50 4.43 -10.83 0.67
CA GLU A 50 3.01 -11.24 0.77
C GLU A 50 2.71 -12.28 1.86
N ASP A 51 3.67 -12.56 2.75
CA ASP A 51 3.49 -13.37 3.94
C ASP A 51 2.96 -12.52 5.09
N TYR A 52 1.71 -12.08 4.95
CA TYR A 52 1.03 -11.26 5.94
C TYR A 52 0.80 -12.01 7.27
N LYS A 53 0.78 -13.35 7.27
CA LYS A 53 0.71 -14.13 8.52
C LYS A 53 1.97 -13.89 9.34
N THR A 54 3.13 -14.17 8.75
CA THR A 54 4.41 -13.99 9.44
C THR A 54 4.65 -12.52 9.77
N ALA A 55 4.25 -11.58 8.89
CA ALA A 55 4.31 -10.15 9.18
C ALA A 55 3.51 -9.78 10.43
N ILE A 56 2.27 -10.28 10.58
CA ILE A 56 1.45 -10.04 11.77
C ILE A 56 2.07 -10.66 13.03
N GLU A 57 2.64 -11.87 12.95
CA GLU A 57 3.34 -12.51 14.08
C GLU A 57 4.54 -11.68 14.56
N TRP A 58 5.30 -11.07 13.65
CA TRP A 58 6.37 -10.13 14.00
C TRP A 58 5.85 -8.85 14.65
N ILE A 59 4.69 -8.35 14.21
CA ILE A 59 4.05 -7.20 14.87
C ILE A 59 3.49 -7.59 16.25
N ASP A 60 3.05 -8.82 16.45
CA ASP A 60 2.66 -9.30 17.79
C ASP A 60 3.87 -9.34 18.73
N ASN A 61 5.04 -9.79 18.24
CA ASN A 61 6.28 -9.70 19.00
C ASN A 61 6.66 -8.24 19.30
N TYR A 62 6.61 -7.35 18.31
CA TYR A 62 6.82 -5.90 18.46
C TYR A 62 5.97 -5.30 19.59
N ILE A 63 4.67 -5.61 19.62
CA ILE A 63 3.75 -5.14 20.67
C ILE A 63 4.13 -5.75 22.02
N SER A 64 4.48 -7.03 22.08
CA SER A 64 4.84 -7.71 23.33
C SER A 64 6.09 -7.15 24.01
N LYS A 65 7.01 -6.57 23.23
CA LYS A 65 8.25 -5.94 23.71
C LYS A 65 8.15 -4.42 23.84
N ALA A 66 6.99 -3.83 23.53
CA ALA A 66 6.82 -2.39 23.52
C ALA A 66 7.09 -1.79 24.91
N ASN A 67 8.08 -0.89 24.98
CA ASN A 67 8.40 -0.11 26.18
C ASN A 67 7.62 1.22 26.26
N SER A 68 6.83 1.53 25.24
CA SER A 68 6.04 2.75 25.18
C SER A 68 4.64 2.49 24.63
N PRO A 69 3.61 3.18 25.14
CA PRO A 69 2.26 3.10 24.58
C PRO A 69 2.19 3.44 23.08
N SER A 70 3.06 4.33 22.60
CA SER A 70 3.14 4.69 21.17
C SER A 70 3.53 3.52 20.27
N PHE A 71 4.36 2.58 20.75
CA PHE A 71 4.72 1.38 20.00
C PHE A 71 3.52 0.44 19.90
N VAL A 72 2.73 0.31 20.95
CA VAL A 72 1.48 -0.47 20.90
C VAL A 72 0.51 0.11 19.86
N VAL A 73 0.36 1.44 19.81
CA VAL A 73 -0.46 2.12 18.79
C VAL A 73 0.05 1.84 17.37
N TRP A 74 1.36 1.93 17.15
CA TRP A 74 1.97 1.55 15.87
C TRP A 74 1.69 0.10 15.48
N GLY A 75 1.79 -0.82 16.43
CA GLY A 75 1.50 -2.23 16.21
C GLY A 75 0.06 -2.44 15.74
N TYR A 76 -0.93 -1.81 16.39
CA TYR A 76 -2.32 -1.89 15.94
C TYR A 76 -2.52 -1.27 14.55
N TRP A 77 -1.84 -0.16 14.23
CA TRP A 77 -1.90 0.43 12.90
C TRP A 77 -1.40 -0.56 11.83
N TRP A 78 -0.24 -1.20 12.05
CA TRP A 78 0.32 -2.20 11.15
C TRP A 78 -0.56 -3.44 11.00
N LYS A 79 -1.08 -3.97 12.11
CA LYS A 79 -2.01 -5.10 12.08
C LYS A 79 -3.28 -4.74 11.32
N GLY A 80 -3.80 -3.53 11.48
CA GLY A 80 -4.93 -3.02 10.70
C GLY A 80 -4.66 -3.06 9.20
N TYR A 81 -3.49 -2.54 8.78
CA TYR A 81 -3.14 -2.53 7.36
C TYR A 81 -2.89 -3.92 6.78
N TYR A 82 -2.13 -4.78 7.46
CA TYR A 82 -1.86 -6.16 7.01
C TYR A 82 -3.12 -7.04 7.02
N SER A 83 -4.01 -6.85 8.01
CA SER A 83 -5.31 -7.52 8.00
C SER A 83 -6.12 -7.13 6.76
N TYR A 84 -6.09 -5.85 6.37
CA TYR A 84 -6.77 -5.41 5.15
C TYR A 84 -6.20 -6.06 3.89
N LEU A 85 -4.87 -6.06 3.74
CA LEU A 85 -4.19 -6.67 2.58
C LEU A 85 -4.42 -8.18 2.49
N SER A 86 -4.47 -8.88 3.64
CA SER A 86 -4.78 -10.32 3.72
C SER A 86 -6.26 -10.67 3.53
N GLY A 87 -7.10 -9.72 3.12
CA GLY A 87 -8.52 -9.95 2.82
C GLY A 87 -9.44 -9.95 4.05
N ASN A 88 -8.98 -9.43 5.20
CA ASN A 88 -9.71 -9.40 6.46
C ASN A 88 -10.16 -7.98 6.84
N PRO A 89 -11.12 -7.35 6.12
CA PRO A 89 -11.53 -5.99 6.40
C PRO A 89 -12.15 -5.83 7.79
N THR A 90 -12.91 -6.81 8.28
CA THR A 90 -13.49 -6.75 9.64
C THR A 90 -12.41 -6.66 10.71
N GLN A 91 -11.38 -7.50 10.62
CA GLN A 91 -10.27 -7.49 11.55
C GLN A 91 -9.41 -6.22 11.40
N ALA A 92 -9.24 -5.74 10.16
CA ALA A 92 -8.59 -4.46 9.90
C ALA A 92 -9.29 -3.34 10.67
N TRP A 93 -10.62 -3.20 10.54
CA TRP A 93 -11.39 -2.18 11.24
C TRP A 93 -11.26 -2.29 12.76
N GLN A 94 -11.32 -3.50 13.32
CA GLN A 94 -11.12 -3.73 14.76
C GLN A 94 -9.76 -3.21 15.24
N PHE A 95 -8.67 -3.52 14.52
CA PHE A 95 -7.34 -3.01 14.89
C PHE A 95 -7.22 -1.49 14.71
N LEU A 96 -7.84 -0.91 13.68
CA LEU A 96 -7.83 0.55 13.49
C LEU A 96 -8.66 1.28 14.56
N ASP A 97 -9.73 0.66 15.07
CA ASP A 97 -10.49 1.20 16.21
C ASP A 97 -9.69 1.11 17.51
N LEU A 98 -9.02 -0.01 17.76
CA LEU A 98 -8.07 -0.16 18.88
C LEU A 98 -6.92 0.86 18.80
N CYS A 99 -6.43 1.14 17.58
CA CYS A 99 -5.43 2.17 17.35
C CYS A 99 -5.95 3.55 17.76
N ILE A 100 -7.16 3.95 17.35
CA ILE A 100 -7.77 5.23 17.73
C ILE A 100 -8.02 5.31 19.24
N GLU A 101 -8.57 4.26 19.84
CA GLU A 101 -8.83 4.21 21.29
C GLU A 101 -7.54 4.37 22.09
N SER A 102 -6.50 3.60 21.73
CA SER A 102 -5.18 3.65 22.37
C SER A 102 -4.52 5.02 22.17
N SER A 103 -4.66 5.62 20.98
CA SER A 103 -4.18 6.97 20.67
C SER A 103 -4.81 8.02 21.56
N ARG A 104 -6.12 7.92 21.80
CA ARG A 104 -6.86 8.83 22.71
C ARG A 104 -6.42 8.67 24.15
N LYS A 105 -6.19 7.43 24.62
CA LYS A 105 -5.66 7.16 25.97
C LYS A 105 -4.33 7.86 26.22
N ILE A 106 -3.45 7.89 25.21
CA ILE A 106 -2.14 8.56 25.29
C ILE A 106 -2.20 10.03 24.84
N LYS A 107 -3.41 10.57 24.60
CA LYS A 107 -3.68 11.95 24.15
C LYS A 107 -2.94 12.34 22.86
N SER A 108 -2.62 11.38 22.00
CA SER A 108 -1.93 11.63 20.73
C SER A 108 -2.94 11.83 19.61
N GLN A 109 -3.17 13.10 19.25
CA GLN A 109 -3.98 13.47 18.08
C GLN A 109 -3.30 13.08 16.76
N PHE A 110 -1.98 13.00 16.75
CA PHE A 110 -1.20 12.54 15.60
C PHE A 110 -1.62 11.14 15.13
N PHE A 111 -1.67 10.17 16.05
CA PHE A 111 -2.01 8.80 15.69
C PHE A 111 -3.49 8.64 15.32
N VAL A 112 -4.38 9.43 15.94
CA VAL A 112 -5.78 9.50 15.50
C VAL A 112 -5.83 9.95 14.05
N ALA A 113 -5.25 11.10 13.72
CA ALA A 113 -5.23 11.63 12.36
C ALA A 113 -4.60 10.65 11.35
N LEU A 114 -3.48 10.02 11.71
CA LEU A 114 -2.81 9.03 10.84
C LEU A 114 -3.69 7.81 10.57
N THR A 115 -4.43 7.35 11.57
CA THR A 115 -5.34 6.21 11.44
C THR A 115 -6.54 6.58 10.57
N GLU A 116 -7.06 7.80 10.71
CA GLU A 116 -8.12 8.34 9.85
C GLU A 116 -7.67 8.38 8.37
N ALA A 117 -6.40 8.71 8.08
CA ALA A 117 -5.86 8.64 6.72
C ALA A 117 -5.85 7.21 6.14
N LEU A 118 -5.44 6.20 6.92
CA LEU A 118 -5.47 4.80 6.48
C LEU A 118 -6.92 4.32 6.24
N LYS A 119 -7.84 4.67 7.14
CA LYS A 119 -9.27 4.39 6.98
C LYS A 119 -9.81 4.98 5.67
N ALA A 120 -9.41 6.22 5.34
CA ALA A 120 -9.79 6.86 4.09
C ALA A 120 -9.32 6.07 2.85
N TRP A 121 -8.04 5.66 2.81
CA TRP A 121 -7.51 4.86 1.69
C TRP A 121 -8.20 3.50 1.56
N ILE A 122 -8.51 2.84 2.68
CA ILE A 122 -9.27 1.58 2.69
C ILE A 122 -10.68 1.79 2.14
N LEU A 123 -11.38 2.85 2.56
CA LEU A 123 -12.73 3.17 2.10
C LEU A 123 -12.75 3.53 0.61
N LEU A 124 -11.75 4.27 0.14
CA LEU A 124 -11.59 4.60 -1.26
C LEU A 124 -11.39 3.34 -2.12
N ASP A 125 -10.58 2.38 -1.65
CA ASP A 125 -10.40 1.09 -2.34
C ASP A 125 -11.70 0.26 -2.36
N GLN A 126 -12.48 0.32 -1.28
CA GLN A 126 -13.81 -0.30 -1.19
C GLN A 126 -14.89 0.42 -2.01
N GLY A 127 -14.57 1.55 -2.66
CA GLY A 127 -15.54 2.36 -3.41
C GLY A 127 -16.48 3.18 -2.52
N LYS A 128 -16.24 3.26 -1.20
CA LYS A 128 -17.02 4.06 -0.24
C LYS A 128 -16.46 5.49 -0.19
N VAL A 129 -16.57 6.18 -1.31
CA VAL A 129 -15.83 7.41 -1.59
C VAL A 129 -16.15 8.53 -0.59
N GLU A 130 -17.43 8.87 -0.40
CA GLU A 130 -17.85 9.95 0.51
C GLU A 130 -17.38 9.72 1.96
N GLN A 131 -17.46 8.47 2.44
CA GLN A 131 -16.96 8.12 3.77
C GLN A 131 -15.44 8.30 3.83
N GLY A 132 -14.72 7.82 2.81
CA GLY A 132 -13.28 7.99 2.72
C GLY A 132 -12.86 9.46 2.76
N ASP A 133 -13.54 10.32 2.01
CA ASP A 133 -13.27 11.77 1.97
C ASP A 133 -13.45 12.42 3.35
N ALA A 134 -14.51 12.06 4.08
CA ALA A 134 -14.75 12.51 5.45
C ALA A 134 -13.68 12.03 6.45
N HIS A 135 -13.03 10.89 6.20
CA HIS A 135 -11.91 10.42 6.99
C HIS A 135 -10.61 11.16 6.64
N TYR A 136 -10.33 11.39 5.34
CA TYR A 136 -9.09 12.04 4.91
C TYR A 136 -9.03 13.53 5.31
N ILE A 137 -10.18 14.21 5.35
CA ILE A 137 -10.24 15.62 5.78
C ILE A 137 -9.68 15.80 7.20
N LYS A 138 -9.90 14.84 8.10
CA LYS A 138 -9.39 14.89 9.48
C LYS A 138 -7.88 14.82 9.53
N TRP A 139 -7.27 13.99 8.68
CA TRP A 139 -5.81 13.96 8.50
C TRP A 139 -5.29 15.31 8.02
N TYR A 140 -5.92 15.87 6.99
CA TYR A 140 -5.55 17.17 6.44
C TYR A 140 -5.66 18.29 7.49
N GLU A 141 -6.80 18.43 8.15
CA GLU A 141 -7.07 19.48 9.15
C GLU A 141 -6.12 19.42 10.33
N TYR A 142 -5.83 18.20 10.83
CA TYR A 142 -4.84 18.00 11.87
C TYR A 142 -3.46 18.53 11.42
N ASN A 143 -3.02 18.15 10.22
CA ASN A 143 -1.68 18.46 9.75
C ASN A 143 -1.48 19.95 9.45
N ILE A 144 -2.45 20.63 8.81
CA ILE A 144 -2.32 22.07 8.53
C ILE A 144 -2.31 22.91 9.81
N ARG A 145 -2.94 22.43 10.89
CA ARG A 145 -2.96 23.10 12.19
C ARG A 145 -1.64 22.89 12.96
N ASN A 146 -1.09 21.67 12.92
CA ASN A 146 0.04 21.28 13.75
C ASN A 146 1.40 21.43 13.06
N ALA A 147 1.42 21.50 11.72
CA ALA A 147 2.64 21.68 10.95
C ALA A 147 2.43 22.62 9.74
N PRO A 148 1.97 23.87 9.96
CA PRO A 148 1.63 24.81 8.89
C PRO A 148 2.81 25.12 7.95
N GLN A 149 4.06 24.90 8.38
CA GLN A 149 5.25 25.02 7.54
C GLN A 149 5.26 24.05 6.34
N TYR A 150 4.45 22.99 6.36
CA TYR A 150 4.29 22.05 5.24
C TYR A 150 2.93 22.17 4.54
N LEU A 151 2.26 23.33 4.66
CA LEU A 151 0.92 23.56 4.11
C LEU A 151 0.79 23.21 2.62
N ALA A 152 1.75 23.59 1.78
CA ALA A 152 1.75 23.25 0.36
C ALA A 152 1.73 21.73 0.13
N ASN A 153 2.51 20.99 0.92
CA ASN A 153 2.57 19.52 0.85
C ASN A 153 1.22 18.90 1.24
N TYR A 154 0.59 19.38 2.33
CA TYR A 154 -0.70 18.84 2.77
C TYR A 154 -1.85 19.17 1.82
N LYS A 155 -1.84 20.37 1.21
CA LYS A 155 -2.78 20.73 0.15
C LYS A 155 -2.62 19.82 -1.08
N ALA A 156 -1.38 19.52 -1.47
CA ALA A 156 -1.10 18.61 -2.57
C ALA A 156 -1.49 17.16 -2.26
N ASP A 157 -1.21 16.67 -1.05
CA ASP A 157 -1.64 15.33 -0.61
C ASP A 157 -3.18 15.21 -0.58
N LEU A 158 -3.90 16.27 -0.17
CA LEU A 158 -5.36 16.32 -0.23
C LEU A 158 -5.86 16.35 -1.68
N ALA A 159 -5.28 17.19 -2.53
CA ALA A 159 -5.66 17.26 -3.94
C ALA A 159 -5.40 15.93 -4.66
N PHE A 160 -4.29 15.25 -4.37
CA PHE A 160 -4.01 13.93 -4.92
C PHE A 160 -5.06 12.90 -4.52
N TYR A 161 -5.37 12.80 -3.22
CA TYR A 161 -6.40 11.90 -2.71
C TYR A 161 -7.77 12.21 -3.33
N ARG A 162 -8.18 13.49 -3.35
CA ARG A 162 -9.45 13.93 -3.97
C ARG A 162 -9.50 13.66 -5.47
N GLY A 163 -8.41 13.83 -6.18
CA GLY A 163 -8.31 13.50 -7.60
C GLY A 163 -8.68 12.05 -7.86
N LEU A 164 -8.15 11.12 -7.05
CA LEU A 164 -8.50 9.70 -7.13
C LEU A 164 -9.95 9.41 -6.70
N SER A 165 -10.43 10.09 -5.65
CA SER A 165 -11.85 10.05 -5.22
C SER A 165 -12.80 10.47 -6.34
N TYR A 166 -12.53 11.58 -7.03
CA TYR A 166 -13.32 12.05 -8.17
C TYR A 166 -13.29 11.06 -9.34
N LEU A 167 -12.13 10.46 -9.65
CA LEU A 167 -12.06 9.44 -10.70
C LEU A 167 -12.90 8.19 -10.36
N LYS A 168 -12.97 7.77 -9.09
CA LYS A 168 -13.87 6.68 -8.67
C LYS A 168 -15.35 7.00 -8.89
N GLN A 169 -15.70 8.29 -8.91
CA GLN A 169 -17.04 8.80 -9.18
C GLN A 169 -17.25 9.19 -10.66
N SER A 170 -16.27 8.90 -11.53
CA SER A 170 -16.26 9.32 -12.95
C SER A 170 -16.26 10.85 -13.17
N GLU A 171 -15.89 11.63 -12.15
CA GLU A 171 -15.79 13.10 -12.23
C GLU A 171 -14.43 13.56 -12.77
N ILE A 172 -14.20 13.34 -14.06
CA ILE A 172 -12.90 13.58 -14.71
C ILE A 172 -12.48 15.06 -14.62
N ASN A 173 -13.41 16.01 -14.78
CA ASN A 173 -13.11 17.44 -14.73
C ASN A 173 -12.67 17.88 -13.33
N SER A 174 -13.34 17.38 -12.29
CA SER A 174 -12.95 17.61 -10.88
C SER A 174 -11.55 17.06 -10.62
N ALA A 175 -11.23 15.86 -11.11
CA ALA A 175 -9.88 15.28 -10.99
C ALA A 175 -8.80 16.11 -11.70
N ARG A 176 -9.09 16.67 -12.88
CA ARG A 176 -8.17 17.59 -13.60
C ARG A 176 -7.92 18.88 -12.82
N VAL A 177 -8.96 19.41 -12.18
CA VAL A 177 -8.82 20.58 -11.30
C VAL A 177 -7.89 20.28 -10.13
N GLU A 178 -8.05 19.12 -9.48
CA GLU A 178 -7.15 18.70 -8.40
C GLU A 178 -5.71 18.49 -8.87
N LEU A 179 -5.50 17.86 -10.04
CA LEU A 179 -4.15 17.72 -10.62
C LEU A 179 -3.48 19.09 -10.86
N ASN A 180 -4.23 20.06 -11.38
CA ASN A 180 -3.72 21.41 -11.59
C ASN A 180 -3.38 22.13 -10.26
N LYS A 181 -4.14 21.89 -9.19
CA LYS A 181 -3.78 22.41 -7.85
C LYS A 181 -2.42 21.87 -7.39
N ILE A 182 -2.16 20.58 -7.56
CA ILE A 182 -0.87 19.98 -7.18
C ILE A 182 0.28 20.64 -7.96
N ARG A 183 0.11 20.84 -9.28
CA ARG A 183 1.09 21.50 -10.15
C ARG A 183 1.40 22.93 -9.71
N LEU A 184 0.37 23.71 -9.37
CA LEU A 184 0.53 25.09 -8.92
C LEU A 184 1.24 25.20 -7.58
N LEU A 185 1.03 24.23 -6.68
CA LEU A 185 1.70 24.19 -5.37
C LEU A 185 3.15 23.72 -5.45
N PHE A 186 3.56 23.08 -6.56
CA PHE A 186 4.87 22.45 -6.69
C PHE A 186 6.07 23.39 -6.39
N PRO A 187 6.10 24.66 -6.84
CA PRO A 187 7.21 25.57 -6.55
C PRO A 187 7.33 25.96 -5.07
N GLU A 188 6.26 25.81 -4.27
CA GLU A 188 6.25 26.16 -2.84
C GLU A 188 6.77 25.03 -1.93
N MET A 189 7.08 23.86 -2.52
CA MET A 189 7.45 22.67 -1.77
C MET A 189 8.96 22.54 -1.56
N THR A 190 9.37 21.82 -0.52
CA THR A 190 10.77 21.42 -0.36
C THR A 190 11.18 20.42 -1.45
N PRO A 191 12.47 20.32 -1.83
CA PRO A 191 12.92 19.38 -2.86
C PRO A 191 12.50 17.92 -2.59
N LEU A 192 12.55 17.49 -1.33
CA LEU A 192 12.10 16.14 -0.93
C LEU A 192 10.60 15.94 -1.16
N ALA A 193 9.79 16.98 -0.89
CA ALA A 193 8.36 16.92 -1.13
C ALA A 193 8.02 17.01 -2.63
N GLN A 194 8.82 17.72 -3.42
CA GLN A 194 8.69 17.78 -4.87
C GLN A 194 8.88 16.40 -5.51
N GLU A 195 9.86 15.60 -5.08
CA GLU A 195 10.08 14.25 -5.63
C GLU A 195 8.85 13.35 -5.44
N LYS A 196 8.31 13.29 -4.21
CA LYS A 196 7.06 12.56 -3.91
C LYS A 196 5.88 13.10 -4.74
N ASN A 197 5.71 14.42 -4.79
CA ASN A 197 4.57 15.02 -5.49
C ASN A 197 4.66 14.87 -7.01
N LEU A 198 5.86 14.77 -7.59
CA LEU A 198 6.02 14.48 -9.01
C LEU A 198 5.47 13.09 -9.35
N TYR A 199 5.75 12.08 -8.51
CA TYR A 199 5.14 10.77 -8.64
C TYR A 199 3.61 10.84 -8.56
N ASN A 200 3.07 11.53 -7.55
CA ASN A 200 1.61 11.69 -7.37
C ASN A 200 0.93 12.39 -8.56
N GLN A 201 1.52 13.45 -9.09
CA GLN A 201 1.00 14.16 -10.27
C GLN A 201 0.93 13.25 -11.49
N ASN A 202 2.02 12.54 -11.76
CA ASN A 202 2.10 11.64 -12.90
C ASN A 202 1.16 10.45 -12.74
N TYR A 203 1.07 9.88 -11.53
CA TYR A 203 0.11 8.83 -11.24
C TYR A 203 -1.32 9.30 -11.50
N LEU A 204 -1.75 10.43 -10.91
CA LEU A 204 -3.10 10.97 -11.10
C LEU A 204 -3.36 11.32 -12.58
N TYR A 205 -2.37 11.84 -13.30
CA TYR A 205 -2.50 12.11 -14.73
C TYR A 205 -2.66 10.82 -15.55
N SER A 206 -1.88 9.78 -15.28
CA SER A 206 -2.08 8.45 -15.88
C SER A 206 -3.47 7.92 -15.59
N GLN A 207 -3.99 8.08 -14.36
CA GLN A 207 -5.34 7.64 -14.02
C GLN A 207 -6.41 8.39 -14.81
N ILE A 208 -6.27 9.72 -14.97
CA ILE A 208 -7.16 10.50 -15.83
C ILE A 208 -7.14 9.96 -17.27
N LEU A 209 -5.97 9.67 -17.83
CA LEU A 209 -5.82 9.13 -19.18
C LEU A 209 -6.48 7.75 -19.32
N VAL A 210 -6.29 6.87 -18.33
CA VAL A 210 -6.91 5.54 -18.27
C VAL A 210 -8.43 5.66 -18.19
N THR A 211 -8.97 6.58 -17.38
CA THR A 211 -10.42 6.81 -17.27
C THR A 211 -11.02 7.41 -18.55
N THR A 212 -10.22 8.12 -19.36
CA THR A 212 -10.64 8.63 -20.67
C THR A 212 -10.23 7.73 -21.85
N ASP A 213 -10.00 6.44 -21.59
CA ASP A 213 -9.61 5.40 -22.58
C ASP A 213 -8.41 5.77 -23.46
N SER A 214 -7.54 6.66 -22.98
CA SER A 214 -6.33 7.12 -23.67
C SER A 214 -5.13 6.26 -23.27
N LEU A 215 -5.21 4.95 -23.48
CA LEU A 215 -4.26 3.96 -22.91
C LEU A 215 -2.83 4.13 -23.42
N SER A 216 -2.63 4.38 -24.72
CA SER A 216 -1.28 4.61 -25.26
C SER A 216 -0.62 5.86 -24.65
N ALA A 217 -1.40 6.90 -24.38
CA ALA A 217 -0.89 8.08 -23.68
C ALA A 217 -0.55 7.77 -22.22
N ALA A 218 -1.33 6.91 -21.56
CA ALA A 218 -1.07 6.45 -20.20
C ALA A 218 0.20 5.59 -20.12
N GLU A 219 0.44 4.68 -21.07
CA GLU A 219 1.69 3.91 -21.20
C GLU A 219 2.89 4.84 -21.33
N LYS A 220 2.83 5.75 -22.29
CA LYS A 220 3.92 6.71 -22.52
C LYS A 220 4.20 7.57 -21.28
N ASN A 221 3.16 7.98 -20.55
CA ASN A 221 3.35 8.70 -19.30
C ASN A 221 4.03 7.83 -18.23
N ASN A 222 3.64 6.55 -18.13
CA ASN A 222 4.21 5.60 -17.19
C ASN A 222 5.65 5.18 -17.51
N GLU A 223 6.04 5.11 -18.79
CA GLU A 223 7.43 4.82 -19.19
C GLU A 223 8.40 5.93 -18.77
N ASN A 224 7.93 7.17 -18.75
CA ASN A 224 8.74 8.33 -18.36
C ASN A 224 8.79 8.55 -16.84
N LEU A 225 8.08 7.73 -16.06
CA LEU A 225 8.10 7.80 -14.60
C LEU A 225 9.39 7.19 -14.06
N LYS A 226 10.21 8.00 -13.40
CA LYS A 226 11.24 7.48 -12.51
C LYS A 226 10.55 6.71 -11.38
N PRO A 227 10.87 5.42 -11.16
CA PRO A 227 10.36 4.66 -10.03
C PRO A 227 10.68 5.38 -8.72
N MET A 228 9.71 5.45 -7.82
CA MET A 228 9.94 6.02 -6.50
C MET A 228 10.77 5.04 -5.68
N GLU A 229 11.92 5.49 -5.16
CA GLU A 229 12.71 4.63 -4.27
C GLU A 229 11.98 4.44 -2.93
N THR A 230 12.10 3.25 -2.36
CA THR A 230 11.60 2.97 -1.01
C THR A 230 12.24 3.95 -0.03
N PRO A 231 11.45 4.67 0.79
CA PRO A 231 12.00 5.61 1.75
C PRO A 231 13.02 4.96 2.68
N PHE A 232 14.19 5.59 2.85
CA PHE A 232 15.28 5.10 3.71
C PHE A 232 14.82 4.84 5.15
N ARG A 233 13.93 5.69 5.67
CA ARG A 233 13.45 5.58 7.04
C ARG A 233 12.10 4.88 7.05
N PHE A 234 12.00 3.85 7.87
CA PHE A 234 10.73 3.23 8.23
C PHE A 234 9.90 4.17 9.10
N ASN A 235 9.22 5.13 8.45
CA ASN A 235 8.43 6.19 9.07
C ASN A 235 7.17 6.48 8.23
N LEU A 236 6.48 7.59 8.51
CA LEU A 236 5.30 8.02 7.75
C LEU A 236 5.48 7.99 6.23
N ASN A 237 6.65 8.35 5.71
CA ASN A 237 6.88 8.35 4.26
C ASN A 237 6.82 6.92 3.71
N TYR A 238 7.32 5.93 4.45
CA TYR A 238 7.19 4.51 4.08
C TYR A 238 5.72 4.07 4.02
N LEU A 239 4.86 4.59 4.91
CA LEU A 239 3.42 4.30 4.87
C LEU A 239 2.78 4.89 3.62
N PHE A 240 2.98 6.19 3.40
CA PHE A 240 2.36 6.90 2.28
C PHE A 240 2.92 6.46 0.93
N PHE A 241 4.16 5.95 0.91
CA PHE A 241 4.74 5.25 -0.23
C PHE A 241 3.92 4.01 -0.62
N ASN A 242 3.15 3.41 0.28
CA ASN A 242 2.32 2.26 -0.06
C ASN A 242 0.91 2.65 -0.56
N PHE A 243 0.57 3.94 -0.67
CA PHE A 243 -0.70 4.40 -1.26
C PHE A 243 -0.55 4.89 -2.70
N PRO A 244 -1.61 4.82 -3.54
CA PRO A 244 -2.88 4.12 -3.28
C PRO A 244 -2.69 2.60 -3.11
N ILE A 245 -3.62 1.94 -2.40
CA ILE A 245 -3.49 0.50 -2.04
C ILE A 245 -3.58 -0.40 -3.30
N ILE A 246 -4.38 0.00 -4.29
CA ILE A 246 -4.51 -0.66 -5.59
C ILE A 246 -4.01 0.28 -6.70
N ARG A 247 -3.25 -0.27 -7.66
CA ARG A 247 -2.61 0.45 -8.77
C ARG A 247 -2.82 -0.22 -10.14
N ASP A 248 -3.92 -0.96 -10.30
CA ASP A 248 -4.15 -1.83 -11.46
C ASP A 248 -5.12 -1.27 -12.50
N ASP A 249 -5.47 0.01 -12.40
CA ASP A 249 -6.45 0.65 -13.29
C ASP A 249 -6.11 0.47 -14.77
N LEU A 250 -4.82 0.55 -15.13
CA LEU A 250 -4.33 0.33 -16.50
C LEU A 250 -4.57 -1.13 -16.96
N ALA A 251 -4.25 -2.11 -16.11
CA ALA A 251 -4.48 -3.52 -16.42
C ALA A 251 -5.98 -3.80 -16.61
N ARG A 252 -6.82 -3.24 -15.74
CA ARG A 252 -8.28 -3.35 -15.84
C ARG A 252 -8.81 -2.66 -17.10
N ALA A 253 -8.18 -1.59 -17.55
CA ALA A 253 -8.57 -0.93 -18.80
C ALA A 253 -8.18 -1.74 -20.03
N TYR A 254 -6.98 -2.34 -20.06
CA TYR A 254 -6.61 -3.29 -21.11
C TYR A 254 -7.56 -4.47 -21.20
N GLN A 255 -7.93 -5.06 -20.06
CA GLN A 255 -8.89 -6.15 -20.03
C GLN A 255 -10.24 -5.75 -20.64
N ARG A 256 -10.77 -4.56 -20.29
CA ARG A 256 -12.04 -4.06 -20.87
C ARG A 256 -11.99 -3.88 -22.39
N GLN A 257 -10.82 -3.63 -22.96
CA GLN A 257 -10.61 -3.50 -24.41
C GLN A 257 -10.26 -4.84 -25.09
N GLY A 258 -10.25 -5.96 -24.34
CA GLY A 258 -9.84 -7.27 -24.86
C GLY A 258 -8.33 -7.42 -25.07
N LEU A 259 -7.53 -6.47 -24.59
CA LEU A 259 -6.07 -6.45 -24.72
C LEU A 259 -5.43 -7.30 -23.60
N ILE A 260 -5.75 -8.60 -23.59
CA ILE A 260 -5.44 -9.53 -22.48
C ILE A 260 -3.94 -9.63 -22.21
N ASP A 261 -3.11 -9.66 -23.26
CA ASP A 261 -1.65 -9.74 -23.10
C ASP A 261 -1.05 -8.51 -22.41
N GLN A 262 -1.56 -7.32 -22.74
CA GLN A 262 -1.13 -6.09 -22.08
C GLN A 262 -1.60 -6.05 -20.62
N ALA A 263 -2.82 -6.51 -20.33
CA ALA A 263 -3.32 -6.61 -18.97
C ALA A 263 -2.45 -7.56 -18.12
N ILE A 264 -2.12 -8.74 -18.65
CA ILE A 264 -1.23 -9.73 -18.02
C ILE A 264 0.13 -9.11 -17.70
N ASN A 265 0.77 -8.46 -18.68
CA ASN A 265 2.08 -7.82 -18.50
C ASN A 265 2.07 -6.75 -17.40
N VAL A 266 0.99 -5.96 -17.27
CA VAL A 266 0.88 -4.98 -16.19
C VAL A 266 0.79 -5.67 -14.82
N TYR A 267 -0.01 -6.73 -14.68
CA TYR A 267 -0.09 -7.46 -13.41
C TYR A 267 1.21 -8.21 -13.08
N GLU A 268 1.88 -8.83 -14.05
CA GLU A 268 3.19 -9.48 -13.86
C GLU A 268 4.21 -8.48 -13.31
N LYS A 269 4.23 -7.24 -13.81
CA LYS A 269 5.07 -6.16 -13.27
C LYS A 269 4.66 -5.72 -11.86
N LEU A 270 3.36 -5.69 -11.55
CA LEU A 270 2.85 -5.27 -10.23
C LEU A 270 3.18 -6.28 -9.12
N ILE A 271 3.36 -7.56 -9.45
CA ILE A 271 3.72 -8.63 -8.50
C ILE A 271 5.21 -8.99 -8.55
N GLU A 272 5.99 -8.33 -9.40
CA GLU A 272 7.40 -8.65 -9.57
C GLU A 272 8.20 -8.26 -8.33
N LEU A 273 8.77 -9.27 -7.66
CA LEU A 273 9.71 -9.10 -6.56
C LEU A 273 11.14 -9.25 -7.06
N ASP A 274 11.77 -8.13 -7.42
CA ASP A 274 13.21 -8.08 -7.70
C ASP A 274 13.96 -7.47 -6.49
N PRO A 275 14.77 -8.26 -5.76
CA PRO A 275 15.57 -7.77 -4.64
C PRO A 275 16.51 -6.62 -5.01
N LYS A 276 16.92 -6.50 -6.28
CA LYS A 276 17.78 -5.41 -6.76
C LYS A 276 17.00 -4.12 -7.05
N LYS A 277 15.69 -4.19 -7.23
CA LYS A 277 14.85 -2.98 -7.34
C LYS A 277 14.76 -2.30 -5.98
N ARG A 278 14.88 -0.97 -6.04
CA ARG A 278 14.77 -0.09 -4.88
C ARG A 278 13.33 0.29 -4.56
N GLU A 279 12.38 0.00 -5.44
CA GLU A 279 10.95 0.15 -5.18
C GLU A 279 10.39 -1.16 -4.61
N ARG A 280 9.94 -1.14 -3.34
CA ARG A 280 9.42 -2.31 -2.63
C ARG A 280 8.13 -1.94 -1.92
N ARG A 281 7.06 -1.90 -2.70
CA ARG A 281 5.71 -1.68 -2.19
C ARG A 281 5.10 -3.00 -1.73
N PHE A 282 4.14 -2.92 -0.83
CA PHE A 282 3.28 -4.06 -0.54
C PHE A 282 2.45 -4.39 -1.79
N ILE A 283 2.47 -5.67 -2.15
CA ILE A 283 1.73 -6.20 -3.29
C ILE A 283 0.32 -6.51 -2.81
N ASN A 284 -0.69 -6.00 -3.53
CA ASN A 284 -2.06 -6.31 -3.19
C ASN A 284 -2.41 -7.72 -3.70
N PRO A 285 -2.83 -8.67 -2.84
CA PRO A 285 -3.07 -10.04 -3.27
C PRO A 285 -4.18 -10.19 -4.32
N LYS A 286 -5.07 -9.19 -4.46
CA LYS A 286 -6.05 -9.17 -5.56
C LYS A 286 -5.38 -9.21 -6.94
N TYR A 287 -4.12 -8.83 -7.07
CA TYR A 287 -3.38 -8.92 -8.33
C TYR A 287 -3.20 -10.38 -8.76
N HIS A 288 -2.89 -11.30 -7.83
CA HIS A 288 -2.84 -12.73 -8.14
C HIS A 288 -4.19 -13.27 -8.62
N TYR A 289 -5.28 -12.91 -7.95
CA TYR A 289 -6.62 -13.30 -8.39
C TYR A 289 -6.96 -12.78 -9.79
N ARG A 290 -6.73 -11.49 -10.05
CA ARG A 290 -7.04 -10.86 -11.35
C ARG A 290 -6.15 -11.38 -12.47
N LEU A 291 -4.86 -11.63 -12.18
CA LEU A 291 -3.94 -12.26 -13.12
C LEU A 291 -4.34 -13.71 -13.42
N ALA A 292 -4.80 -14.47 -12.42
CA ALA A 292 -5.31 -15.82 -12.62
C ALA A 292 -6.50 -15.83 -13.60
N LYS A 293 -7.46 -14.90 -13.43
CA LYS A 293 -8.60 -14.77 -14.36
C LYS A 293 -8.14 -14.49 -15.79
N LEU A 294 -7.15 -13.61 -15.97
CA LEU A 294 -6.63 -13.29 -17.30
C LEU A 294 -5.89 -14.49 -17.93
N TYR A 295 -5.12 -15.24 -17.15
CA TYR A 295 -4.49 -16.46 -17.66
C TYR A 295 -5.53 -17.53 -18.03
N GLU A 296 -6.59 -17.69 -17.23
CA GLU A 296 -7.71 -18.58 -17.54
C GLU A 296 -8.41 -18.15 -18.83
N GLU A 297 -8.72 -16.86 -18.99
CA GLU A 297 -9.30 -16.29 -20.22
C GLU A 297 -8.41 -16.53 -21.46
N LYS A 298 -7.08 -16.49 -21.28
CA LYS A 298 -6.09 -16.80 -22.33
C LYS A 298 -5.89 -18.31 -22.57
N GLY A 299 -6.48 -19.18 -21.74
CA GLY A 299 -6.26 -20.64 -21.80
C GLY A 299 -4.91 -21.11 -21.22
N SER A 300 -4.19 -20.25 -20.50
CA SER A 300 -2.95 -20.56 -19.80
C SER A 300 -3.22 -21.19 -18.42
N ASN A 301 -3.89 -22.34 -18.40
CA ASN A 301 -4.46 -22.95 -17.18
C ASN A 301 -3.42 -23.21 -16.07
N GLU A 302 -2.23 -23.71 -16.40
CA GLU A 302 -1.17 -23.95 -15.40
C GLU A 302 -0.79 -22.67 -14.64
N LYS A 303 -0.63 -21.55 -15.37
CA LYS A 303 -0.34 -20.25 -14.77
C LYS A 303 -1.52 -19.73 -13.96
N ALA A 304 -2.75 -19.90 -14.45
CA ALA A 304 -3.96 -19.54 -13.71
C ALA A 304 -4.05 -20.28 -12.37
N ILE A 305 -3.84 -21.60 -12.38
CA ILE A 305 -3.82 -22.46 -11.18
C ILE A 305 -2.77 -21.97 -10.17
N GLN A 306 -1.56 -21.66 -10.63
CA GLN A 306 -0.50 -21.14 -9.75
C GLN A 306 -0.93 -19.84 -9.05
N GLN A 307 -1.48 -18.89 -9.80
CA GLN A 307 -1.88 -17.59 -9.27
C GLN A 307 -3.11 -17.71 -8.32
N TYR A 308 -4.08 -18.57 -8.63
CA TYR A 308 -5.18 -18.87 -7.70
C TYR A 308 -4.68 -19.48 -6.39
N LYS A 309 -3.75 -20.44 -6.45
CA LYS A 309 -3.17 -21.05 -5.24
C LYS A 309 -2.46 -20.02 -4.36
N LEU A 310 -1.70 -19.11 -4.96
CA LEU A 310 -1.04 -18.01 -4.23
C LEU A 310 -2.09 -17.11 -3.54
N PHE A 311 -3.07 -16.61 -4.30
CA PHE A 311 -4.15 -15.78 -3.76
C PHE A 311 -4.87 -16.46 -2.58
N LEU A 312 -5.30 -17.71 -2.76
CA LEU A 312 -6.03 -18.47 -1.74
C LEU A 312 -5.17 -18.76 -0.51
N ASN A 313 -3.86 -18.96 -0.66
CA ASN A 313 -2.96 -19.12 0.48
C ASN A 313 -2.82 -17.82 1.28
N ILE A 314 -2.67 -16.67 0.61
CA ILE A 314 -2.56 -15.37 1.27
C ILE A 314 -3.87 -15.02 1.99
N TRP A 315 -5.01 -15.27 1.35
CA TRP A 315 -6.35 -15.00 1.88
C TRP A 315 -6.98 -16.20 2.60
N ARG A 316 -6.18 -17.19 3.06
CA ARG A 316 -6.70 -18.42 3.68
C ARG A 316 -7.57 -18.18 4.93
N ASN A 317 -7.30 -17.09 5.64
CA ASN A 317 -8.02 -16.70 6.85
C ASN A 317 -9.07 -15.60 6.58
N ALA A 318 -9.21 -15.13 5.34
CA ALA A 318 -10.22 -14.13 4.99
C ALA A 318 -11.65 -14.67 5.16
N PRO A 319 -12.65 -13.80 5.42
CA PRO A 319 -14.03 -14.24 5.59
C PRO A 319 -14.52 -15.04 4.39
N GLN A 320 -15.13 -16.20 4.63
CA GLN A 320 -15.53 -17.14 3.57
C GLN A 320 -16.58 -16.57 2.61
N ASN A 321 -17.24 -15.47 2.97
CA ASN A 321 -18.19 -14.76 2.13
C ASN A 321 -17.54 -13.73 1.19
N SER A 322 -16.21 -13.67 1.08
CA SER A 322 -15.55 -12.88 0.04
C SER A 322 -15.90 -13.44 -1.34
N ALA A 323 -16.36 -12.56 -2.23
CA ALA A 323 -16.69 -12.90 -3.61
C ALA A 323 -15.46 -13.43 -4.36
N GLU A 324 -14.31 -12.74 -4.22
CA GLU A 324 -13.06 -13.16 -4.85
C GLU A 324 -12.56 -14.52 -4.33
N LEU A 325 -12.66 -14.80 -3.03
CA LEU A 325 -12.33 -16.13 -2.48
C LEU A 325 -13.23 -17.22 -3.05
N THR A 326 -14.53 -16.96 -3.10
CA THR A 326 -15.52 -17.93 -3.58
C THR A 326 -15.30 -18.25 -5.05
N ASP A 327 -15.08 -17.21 -5.87
CA ASP A 327 -14.77 -17.36 -7.30
C ASP A 327 -13.43 -18.07 -7.53
N ALA A 328 -12.38 -17.70 -6.80
CA ALA A 328 -11.06 -18.31 -6.93
C ALA A 328 -11.06 -19.80 -6.59
N LYS A 329 -11.79 -20.22 -5.53
CA LYS A 329 -11.93 -21.64 -5.18
C LYS A 329 -12.69 -22.41 -6.27
N SER A 330 -13.78 -21.85 -6.76
CA SER A 330 -14.59 -22.44 -7.83
C SER A 330 -13.79 -22.61 -9.12
N SER A 331 -13.07 -21.56 -9.53
CA SER A 331 -12.24 -21.57 -10.74
C SER A 331 -11.07 -22.55 -10.60
N LEU A 332 -10.41 -22.59 -9.44
CA LEU A 332 -9.34 -23.56 -9.19
C LEU A 332 -9.83 -25.01 -9.27
N SER A 333 -10.99 -25.34 -8.68
CA SER A 333 -11.57 -26.70 -8.74
C SER A 333 -11.79 -27.13 -10.20
N LYS A 334 -12.45 -26.28 -10.99
CA LYS A 334 -12.73 -26.53 -12.41
C LYS A 334 -11.47 -26.73 -13.24
N LEU A 335 -10.42 -25.96 -12.97
CA LEU A 335 -9.16 -26.06 -13.70
C LEU A 335 -8.31 -27.27 -13.31
N THR A 336 -8.54 -27.88 -12.14
CA THR A 336 -7.82 -29.07 -11.68
C THR A 336 -8.55 -30.38 -11.95
N GLU A 337 -9.85 -30.32 -12.23
CA GLU A 337 -10.69 -31.47 -12.58
C GLU A 337 -10.66 -31.81 -14.08
N ASN A 338 -10.34 -30.83 -14.93
CA ASN A 338 -10.11 -30.97 -16.36
C ASN A 338 -8.63 -31.15 -16.66
#